data_AF-A0A378BQN9-F1
#
_entry.id   AF-A0A378BQN9-F1
#
_cell.length_a   1.000
_cell.length_b   1.000
_cell.length_c   1.000
_cell.angle_alpha   90.00
_cell.angle_beta   90.00
_cell.angle_gamma   90.00
#
_symmetry.space_group_name_H-M   'P 1'
#
loop_
_entity.id
_entity.type
_entity.pdbx_description
1 polymer ?
#
loop_
_entity_poly.entity_id
_entity_poly.type
_entity_poly.pdbx_seq_one_letter_code
_entity_poly.pdbx_strand_id
1 'polypeptide(L)' 'MTRGRKPQRVQQIALTSEADVRGRTGFEASDYPQGRLLLEAWEVAQSVSTKEVVARALKGRKFARS' A
#
# COMPACT_ATOMS: atom_id res chain seq x y z
N MET A 1 -20.10 1.61 7.78
CA MET A 1 -18.73 1.49 8.32
C MET A 1 -17.83 0.85 7.27
N THR A 2 -17.09 1.62 6.49
CA THR A 2 -15.93 1.13 5.71
C THR A 2 -14.77 2.08 5.98
N ARG A 3 -14.03 1.78 7.05
CA ARG A 3 -12.97 2.61 7.62
C ARG A 3 -11.69 2.41 6.80
N GLY A 4 -11.63 2.93 5.57
CA GLY A 4 -10.38 2.89 4.82
C GLY A 4 -10.52 3.15 3.33
N ARG A 5 -10.49 4.44 2.92
CA ARG A 5 -10.08 4.93 1.58
C ARG A 5 -9.76 6.42 1.68
N LYS A 6 -8.83 6.80 2.56
CA LYS A 6 -8.24 8.15 2.48
C LYS A 6 -6.87 7.97 1.83
N PRO A 7 -6.74 8.09 0.49
CA PRO A 7 -5.48 7.85 -0.21
C PRO A 7 -4.33 8.71 0.35
N GLN A 8 -4.68 9.88 0.91
CA GLN A 8 -3.76 10.79 1.58
C GLN A 8 -3.03 10.14 2.77
N ARG A 9 -3.61 9.11 3.41
CA ARG A 9 -3.01 8.45 4.58
C ARG A 9 -1.74 7.68 4.25
N VAL A 10 -1.63 7.11 3.04
CA VAL A 10 -0.43 6.37 2.65
C VAL A 10 0.76 7.33 2.56
N GLN A 11 0.54 8.51 1.97
CA GLN A 11 1.53 9.58 1.94
C GLN A 11 1.90 10.08 3.34
N GLN A 12 0.92 10.24 4.23
CA GLN A 12 1.17 10.63 5.63
C GLN A 12 2.00 9.58 6.38
N ILE A 13 1.75 8.28 6.15
CA ILE A 13 2.54 7.20 6.75
C ILE A 13 3.99 7.27 6.25
N ALA A 14 4.22 7.41 4.95
CA ALA A 14 5.57 7.56 4.40
C ALA A 14 6.32 8.73 5.03
N LEU A 15 5.69 9.92 5.07
CA LEU A 15 6.27 11.14 5.62
C LEU A 15 6.58 11.03 7.12
N THR A 16 5.63 10.55 7.91
CA THR A 16 5.81 10.44 9.37
C THR A 16 6.87 9.41 9.74
N SER A 17 6.98 8.33 8.98
CA SER A 17 7.99 7.30 9.22
C SER A 17 9.41 7.77 8.84
N GLU A 18 9.54 8.56 7.76
CA GLU A 18 10.80 9.21 7.39
C GLU A 18 11.22 10.24 8.44
N ALA A 19 10.25 11.02 8.96
CA ALA A 19 10.48 11.97 10.05
C ALA A 19 10.93 11.28 11.35
N ASP A 20 10.38 10.10 11.68
CA ASP A 20 10.81 9.31 12.86
C ASP A 20 12.28 8.90 12.76
N VAL A 21 12.73 8.43 11.60
CA VAL A 21 14.13 8.05 11.39
C VAL A 21 15.04 9.28 11.50
N ARG A 22 14.70 10.37 10.82
CA ARG A 22 15.53 11.58 10.81
C ARG A 22 15.51 12.37 12.12
N GLY A 23 14.51 12.14 12.98
CA GLY A 23 14.44 12.74 14.31
C GLY A 23 15.45 12.16 15.30
N ARG A 24 16.13 11.07 14.94
CA ARG A 24 17.18 10.44 15.76
C ARG A 24 18.52 11.10 15.48
N THR A 25 19.23 11.47 16.54
CA THR A 25 20.58 12.05 16.43
C THR A 25 21.50 11.17 15.60
N GLY A 26 22.15 11.75 14.59
CA GLY A 26 23.04 11.05 13.66
C GLY A 26 22.34 10.43 12.44
N PHE A 27 21.01 10.58 12.31
CA PHE A 27 20.23 10.08 11.17
C PHE A 27 19.54 11.20 10.36
N GLU A 28 19.91 12.46 10.58
CA GLU A 28 19.27 13.64 9.99
C GLU A 28 19.30 13.59 8.45
N ALA A 29 20.35 13.01 7.89
CA ALA A 29 20.54 12.83 6.45
C ALA A 29 20.29 11.39 5.96
N SER A 30 19.68 10.52 6.79
CA SER A 30 19.39 9.15 6.39
C SER A 30 18.41 9.15 5.21
N ASP A 31 18.78 8.47 4.13
CA ASP A 31 17.83 8.10 3.08
C ASP A 31 16.78 7.15 3.66
N TYR A 32 15.56 7.25 3.15
CA TYR A 32 14.40 6.48 3.60
C TYR A 32 13.68 5.87 2.39
N PRO A 33 14.33 4.93 1.67
CA PRO A 33 13.80 4.34 0.43
C PRO A 33 12.46 3.63 0.62
N GLN A 34 12.17 3.12 1.82
CA GLN A 34 10.91 2.46 2.15
C GLN A 34 9.68 3.38 2.01
N GLY A 35 9.84 4.71 2.14
CA GLY A 35 8.76 5.66 1.87
C GLY A 35 8.36 5.66 0.39
N ARG A 36 9.36 5.64 -0.51
CA ARG A 36 9.15 5.55 -1.96
C ARG A 36 8.54 4.20 -2.35
N LEU A 37 9.10 3.10 -1.84
CA LEU A 37 8.58 1.75 -2.08
C LEU A 37 7.11 1.60 -1.66
N LEU A 38 6.72 2.20 -0.52
CA LEU A 38 5.34 2.19 -0.06
C LEU A 38 4.40 2.92 -1.04
N LEU A 39 4.83 4.07 -1.56
CA LEU A 39 4.04 4.85 -2.51
C LEU A 39 3.90 4.14 -3.86
N GLU A 40 4.99 3.58 -4.38
CA GLU A 40 4.98 2.80 -5.62
C GLU A 40 4.08 1.55 -5.50
N ALA A 41 4.21 0.80 -4.40
CA ALA A 41 3.37 -0.37 -4.15
C ALA A 41 1.89 0.02 -4.02
N TRP A 42 1.59 1.18 -3.43
CA TRP A 42 0.24 1.71 -3.34
C TRP A 42 -0.34 2.07 -4.70
N GLU A 43 0.44 2.69 -5.59
CA GLU A 43 0.01 2.99 -6.97
C GLU A 43 -0.33 1.72 -7.74
N VAL A 44 0.54 0.70 -7.68
CA VAL A 44 0.29 -0.61 -8.28
C VAL A 44 -0.98 -1.23 -7.71
N ALA A 45 -1.16 -1.21 -6.38
CA ALA A 45 -2.34 -1.75 -5.73
C ALA A 45 -3.64 -1.03 -6.15
N GLN A 46 -3.59 0.29 -6.38
CA GLN A 46 -4.74 1.05 -6.88
C GLN A 46 -5.12 0.70 -8.31
N SER A 47 -4.19 0.27 -9.15
CA SER A 47 -4.48 -0.19 -10.51
C SER A 47 -5.21 -1.53 -10.57
N VAL A 48 -5.24 -2.29 -9.47
CA VAL A 48 -5.90 -3.59 -9.42
C VAL A 48 -7.42 -3.41 -9.32
N SER A 49 -8.13 -3.75 -10.39
CA SER A 49 -9.59 -3.75 -10.43
C SER A 49 -10.17 -4.82 -9.50
N THR A 50 -10.86 -4.38 -8.45
CA THR A 50 -11.54 -5.30 -7.51
C THR A 50 -12.62 -6.14 -8.20
N LYS A 51 -13.24 -5.61 -9.26
CA LYS A 51 -14.24 -6.34 -10.06
C LYS A 51 -13.61 -7.50 -10.81
N GLU A 52 -12.43 -7.31 -11.38
CA GLU A 52 -11.72 -8.36 -12.12
C GLU A 52 -11.20 -9.47 -11.20
N VAL A 53 -10.68 -9.09 -10.03
CA VAL A 53 -10.25 -10.06 -9.01
C VAL A 53 -11.44 -10.92 -8.57
N VAL A 54 -12.59 -10.31 -8.29
CA VAL A 54 -13.81 -11.04 -7.91
C VAL A 54 -14.32 -11.92 -9.06
N ALA A 55 -14.33 -11.42 -10.30
CA ALA A 55 -14.74 -12.20 -11.47
C ALA A 55 -13.84 -13.43 -11.71
N ARG A 56 -12.53 -13.30 -11.53
CA ARG A 56 -11.57 -14.42 -11.58
C ARG A 56 -11.79 -15.42 -10.44
N ALA A 57 -11.99 -14.95 -9.22
CA ALA A 57 -12.27 -15.81 -8.06
C ALA A 57 -13.57 -16.62 -8.24
N LEU A 58 -14.62 -16.00 -8.80
CA LEU A 58 -15.88 -16.69 -9.11
C LEU A 58 -15.74 -17.72 -10.24
N LYS A 59 -14.87 -17.49 -11.23
CA LYS A 59 -14.55 -18.49 -12.26
C LYS A 59 -13.77 -19.68 -11.70
N GLY A 60 -12.80 -19.44 -10.81
CA GLY A 60 -12.02 -20.52 -10.16
C GLY A 60 -12.85 -21.44 -9.28
N ARG A 61 -13.88 -20.91 -8.58
CA ARG A 61 -14.81 -21.74 -7.78
C ARG A 61 -15.66 -22.71 -8.59
N LYS A 62 -15.78 -22.53 -9.92
CA LYS A 62 -16.50 -23.48 -10.78
C LYS A 62 -15.73 -24.79 -11.02
N PHE A 63 -14.44 -24.85 -10.67
CA PHE A 63 -13.59 -26.05 -10.83
C PHE A 63 -13.27 -26.78 -9.51
N ALA A 64 -13.83 -26.35 -8.38
CA ALA A 64 -13.57 -26.95 -7.06
C ALA A 64 -14.61 -28.01 -6.63
N ARG A 65 -15.34 -28.62 -7.57
CA ARG A 65 -16.23 -29.75 -7.29
C ARG A 65 -16.26 -30.73 -8.48
N SER A 66 -15.44 -31.76 -8.38
CA SER A 66 -15.62 -33.11 -8.91
C SER A 66 -14.65 -34.04 -8.17
#